data_AF-A0AAV4DQR0-F1
#
_entry.id   AF-A0AAV4DQR0-F1
#
_cell.length_a   1.000
_cell.length_b   1.000
_cell.length_c   1.000
_cell.angle_alpha   90.00
_cell.angle_beta   90.00
_cell.angle_gamma   90.00
#
_symmetry.space_group_name_H-M   'P 1'
#
loop_
_entity.id
_entity.type
_entity.pdbx_description
1 polymer ?
#
loop_
_entity_poly.entity_id
_entity_poly.type
_entity_poly.pdbx_seq_one_letter_code
_entity_poly.pdbx_strand_id
1 'polypeptide(L)'
;MKQVSTRSGNVAEFDAKNTPIELYRIVGGVFVILAAIGQFFFFVLSSERQIVRMRLAFYKNIMRQEMGWFDTNSCGEMTVKLTDDIAQIHDAIGDKLAIAIQYFAGAIFSWTVIFYYGWELALFMQIGAPFLIVSFAWMGNLKRRRLAHSPWTLEGPLCRGYKFKPARSPDLNVASAFLSRQWS
;
A
#
# COMPACT_ATOMS: atom_id res chain seq x y z
N MET A 1 53.82 23.32 -20.79
CA MET A 1 53.59 21.88 -21.08
C MET A 1 53.69 20.95 -19.86
N LYS A 2 54.35 21.29 -18.73
CA LYS A 2 54.46 20.40 -17.55
C LYS A 2 53.17 20.17 -16.72
N GLN A 3 52.17 21.04 -16.84
CA GLN A 3 50.94 20.99 -16.01
C GLN A 3 49.91 19.93 -16.45
N VAL A 4 49.97 19.45 -17.70
CA VAL A 4 49.02 18.46 -18.22
C VAL A 4 49.36 17.04 -17.72
N SER A 5 50.65 16.72 -17.60
CA SER A 5 51.12 15.41 -17.14
C SER A 5 50.86 15.19 -15.64
N THR A 6 51.03 16.21 -14.79
CA THR A 6 50.73 16.11 -13.35
C THR A 6 49.23 15.98 -13.07
N ARG A 7 48.36 16.65 -13.83
CA ARG A 7 46.90 16.52 -13.68
C ARG A 7 46.41 15.12 -14.06
N SER A 8 46.99 14.49 -15.08
CA SER A 8 46.61 13.13 -15.51
C SER A 8 47.01 12.05 -14.50
N GLY A 9 48.11 12.24 -13.74
CA GLY A 9 48.50 11.29 -12.69
C GLY A 9 47.59 11.36 -11.46
N ASN A 10 47.27 12.58 -11.00
CA ASN A 10 46.41 12.79 -9.83
C ASN A 10 44.99 12.28 -10.02
N VAL A 11 44.43 12.34 -11.25
CA VAL A 11 43.09 11.78 -11.53
C VAL A 11 43.08 10.25 -11.50
N ALA A 12 44.14 9.58 -11.98
CA ALA A 12 44.22 8.13 -11.96
C ALA A 12 44.38 7.58 -10.53
N GLU A 13 45.13 8.28 -9.68
CA GLU A 13 45.29 7.92 -8.26
C GLU A 13 44.00 8.15 -7.46
N PHE A 14 43.25 9.22 -7.77
CA PHE A 14 41.93 9.48 -7.19
C PHE A 14 40.88 8.44 -7.64
N ASP A 15 40.90 8.07 -8.91
CA ASP A 15 39.99 7.06 -9.46
C ASP A 15 40.25 5.69 -8.81
N ALA A 16 41.53 5.28 -8.71
CA ALA A 16 41.94 4.04 -8.04
C ALA A 16 41.48 3.97 -6.57
N LYS A 17 41.53 5.09 -5.83
CA LYS A 17 41.09 5.13 -4.42
C LYS A 17 39.57 5.10 -4.26
N ASN A 18 38.82 5.65 -5.22
CA ASN A 18 37.35 5.71 -5.16
C ASN A 18 36.66 4.50 -5.81
N THR A 19 37.34 3.77 -6.69
CA THR A 19 36.79 2.52 -7.27
C THR A 19 36.20 1.52 -6.26
N PRO A 20 36.79 1.24 -5.06
CA PRO A 20 36.18 0.31 -4.12
C PRO A 20 34.90 0.84 -3.45
N ILE A 21 34.80 2.14 -3.17
CA ILE A 21 33.61 2.72 -2.55
C ILE A 21 32.44 2.76 -3.54
N GLU A 22 32.72 3.06 -4.80
CA GLU A 22 31.70 3.05 -5.87
C GLU A 22 31.24 1.62 -6.18
N LEU A 23 32.15 0.65 -6.17
CA LEU A 23 31.78 -0.78 -6.30
C LEU A 23 30.87 -1.24 -5.15
N TYR A 24 31.17 -0.86 -3.91
CA TYR A 24 30.34 -1.21 -2.74
C TYR A 24 28.91 -0.66 -2.86
N ARG A 25 28.75 0.59 -3.32
CA ARG A 25 27.43 1.20 -3.54
C ARG A 25 26.63 0.50 -4.63
N ILE A 26 27.27 0.13 -5.74
CA ILE A 26 26.61 -0.58 -6.85
C ILE A 26 26.18 -1.97 -6.40
N VAL A 27 27.07 -2.73 -5.73
CA VAL A 27 26.75 -4.07 -5.23
C VAL A 27 25.62 -4.02 -4.20
N GLY A 28 25.65 -3.05 -3.28
CA GLY A 28 24.57 -2.82 -2.33
C GLY A 28 23.23 -2.51 -2.99
N GLY A 29 23.22 -1.65 -4.02
CA GLY A 29 22.02 -1.33 -4.79
C GLY A 29 21.43 -2.54 -5.52
N VAL A 30 22.29 -3.33 -6.20
CA VAL A 30 21.86 -4.57 -6.87
C VAL A 30 21.29 -5.57 -5.88
N PHE A 31 21.93 -5.73 -4.71
CA PHE A 31 21.45 -6.63 -3.66
C PHE A 31 20.05 -6.23 -3.15
N VAL A 32 19.81 -4.95 -2.89
CA VAL A 32 18.50 -4.46 -2.43
C VAL A 32 17.40 -4.70 -3.46
N ILE A 33 17.69 -4.50 -4.76
CA ILE A 33 16.73 -4.75 -5.83
C ILE A 33 16.39 -6.24 -5.91
N LEU A 34 17.39 -7.12 -5.87
CA LEU A 34 17.17 -8.57 -5.88
C LEU A 34 16.37 -9.04 -4.66
N ALA A 35 16.67 -8.49 -3.48
CA ALA A 35 15.95 -8.81 -2.26
C ALA A 35 14.47 -8.36 -2.33
N ALA A 36 14.20 -7.15 -2.85
CA ALA A 36 12.84 -6.64 -2.99
C ALA A 36 12.01 -7.48 -3.98
N ILE A 37 12.59 -7.85 -5.11
CA ILE A 37 11.97 -8.73 -6.10
C ILE A 37 11.68 -10.10 -5.48
N GLY A 38 12.67 -10.70 -4.81
CA GLY A 38 12.51 -11.97 -4.11
C GLY A 38 11.39 -11.94 -3.06
N GLN A 39 11.36 -10.91 -2.23
CA GLN A 39 10.32 -10.70 -1.22
C GLN A 39 8.93 -10.69 -1.86
N PHE A 40 8.73 -9.90 -2.92
CA PHE A 40 7.43 -9.82 -3.60
C PHE A 40 7.01 -11.18 -4.17
N PHE A 41 7.93 -11.88 -4.85
CA PHE A 41 7.67 -13.22 -5.38
C PHE A 41 7.27 -14.23 -4.31
N PHE A 42 7.94 -14.23 -3.14
CA PHE A 42 7.60 -15.13 -2.05
C PHE A 42 6.20 -14.85 -1.47
N PHE A 43 5.79 -13.59 -1.39
CA PHE A 43 4.45 -13.22 -0.92
C PHE A 43 3.35 -13.70 -1.87
N VAL A 44 3.51 -13.48 -3.18
CA VAL A 44 2.57 -13.96 -4.20
C VAL A 44 2.47 -15.48 -4.18
N LEU A 45 3.61 -16.18 -4.12
CA LEU A 45 3.61 -17.64 -4.07
C LEU A 45 2.94 -18.18 -2.78
N SER A 46 3.11 -17.46 -1.66
CA SER A 46 2.46 -17.82 -0.40
C SER A 46 0.94 -17.66 -0.47
N SER A 47 0.45 -16.56 -1.05
CA SER A 47 -0.99 -16.30 -1.17
C SER A 47 -1.68 -17.31 -2.07
N GLU A 48 -1.08 -17.69 -3.20
CA GLU A 48 -1.61 -18.74 -4.10
C GLU A 48 -1.72 -20.10 -3.40
N ARG A 49 -0.68 -20.51 -2.67
CA ARG A 49 -0.69 -21.78 -1.92
C ARG A 49 -1.77 -21.81 -0.85
N GLN A 50 -2.03 -20.68 -0.19
CA GLN A 50 -3.07 -20.57 0.83
C GLN A 50 -4.47 -20.74 0.22
N ILE A 51 -4.73 -20.14 -0.94
CA ILE A 51 -6.01 -20.32 -1.67
C ILE A 51 -6.29 -21.78 -1.97
N VAL A 52 -5.30 -22.49 -2.52
CA VAL A 52 -5.47 -23.90 -2.92
C VAL A 52 -5.82 -24.75 -1.69
N ARG A 53 -5.15 -24.49 -0.55
CA ARG A 53 -5.48 -25.17 0.71
C ARG A 53 -6.89 -24.87 1.20
N MET A 54 -7.35 -23.62 1.12
CA MET A 54 -8.72 -23.24 1.51
C MET A 54 -9.76 -23.95 0.64
N ARG A 55 -9.57 -23.99 -0.68
CA ARG A 55 -10.47 -24.71 -1.60
C ARG A 55 -10.54 -26.20 -1.28
N LEU A 56 -9.38 -26.86 -1.10
CA LEU A 56 -9.33 -28.28 -0.77
C LEU A 56 -9.99 -28.60 0.58
N ALA A 57 -9.76 -27.76 1.59
CA ALA A 57 -10.39 -27.93 2.91
C ALA A 57 -11.92 -27.78 2.82
N PHE A 58 -12.40 -26.82 2.04
CA PHE A 58 -13.84 -26.63 1.83
C PHE A 58 -14.50 -27.84 1.14
N TYR A 59 -13.92 -28.32 0.02
CA TYR A 59 -14.46 -29.50 -0.67
C TYR A 59 -14.43 -30.76 0.22
N LYS A 60 -13.36 -30.93 1.01
CA LYS A 60 -13.27 -32.04 1.97
C LYS A 60 -14.38 -31.98 3.02
N ASN A 61 -14.75 -30.79 3.48
CA ASN A 61 -15.82 -30.62 4.46
C ASN A 61 -17.20 -30.82 3.84
N ILE A 62 -17.44 -30.32 2.61
CA ILE A 62 -18.70 -30.54 1.90
C ILE A 62 -18.98 -32.02 1.65
N MET A 63 -17.98 -32.81 1.24
CA MET A 63 -18.17 -34.24 0.97
C MET A 63 -18.56 -35.06 2.22
N ARG A 64 -18.37 -34.51 3.43
CA ARG A 64 -18.72 -35.17 4.70
C ARG A 64 -20.09 -34.74 5.25
N GLN A 65 -20.78 -33.85 4.54
CA GLN A 65 -22.06 -33.29 4.97
C GLN A 65 -23.22 -34.24 4.67
N GLU A 66 -24.24 -34.24 5.54
CA GLU A 66 -25.43 -35.08 5.40
C GLU A 66 -26.33 -34.65 4.23
N MET A 67 -27.08 -35.61 3.65
CA MET A 67 -27.94 -35.39 2.48
C MET A 67 -28.99 -34.29 2.71
N GLY A 68 -29.60 -34.24 3.91
CA GLY A 68 -30.65 -33.27 4.23
C GLY A 68 -30.18 -31.80 4.22
N TRP A 69 -28.88 -31.56 4.36
CA TRP A 69 -28.33 -30.21 4.26
C TRP A 69 -28.20 -29.73 2.81
N PHE A 70 -28.04 -30.65 1.86
CA PHE A 70 -28.00 -30.35 0.42
C PHE A 70 -29.39 -29.99 -0.14
N ASP A 71 -30.46 -30.46 0.49
CA ASP A 71 -31.83 -30.08 0.09
C ASP A 71 -32.16 -28.63 0.46
N THR A 72 -31.55 -28.10 1.54
CA THR A 72 -31.74 -26.70 1.97
C THR A 72 -30.75 -25.71 1.36
N ASN A 73 -29.58 -26.19 0.89
CA ASN A 73 -28.52 -25.33 0.35
C ASN A 73 -28.11 -25.78 -1.05
N SER A 74 -28.35 -24.93 -2.05
CA SER A 74 -27.93 -25.20 -3.43
C SER A 74 -26.40 -25.19 -3.55
N CYS A 75 -25.81 -26.31 -3.97
CA CYS A 75 -24.36 -26.44 -4.22
C CYS A 75 -23.79 -25.34 -5.13
N GLY A 76 -24.60 -24.86 -6.09
CA GLY A 76 -24.19 -23.81 -7.03
C GLY A 76 -23.98 -22.46 -6.34
N GLU A 77 -24.93 -22.04 -5.50
CA GLU A 77 -24.84 -20.77 -4.77
C GLU A 77 -23.66 -20.77 -3.80
N MET A 78 -23.43 -21.88 -3.12
CA MET A 78 -22.32 -22.03 -2.18
C MET A 78 -20.95 -21.96 -2.85
N THR A 79 -20.82 -22.54 -4.04
CA THR A 79 -19.55 -22.54 -4.79
C THR A 79 -19.22 -21.14 -5.29
N VAL A 80 -20.23 -20.38 -5.75
CA VAL A 80 -20.06 -18.98 -6.15
C VAL A 80 -19.64 -18.14 -4.95
N LYS A 81 -20.38 -18.23 -3.84
CA LYS A 81 -20.07 -17.48 -2.63
C LYS A 81 -18.67 -17.78 -2.09
N LEU A 82 -18.28 -19.06 -2.07
CA LEU A 82 -16.92 -19.45 -1.69
C LEU A 82 -15.87 -18.81 -2.60
N THR A 83 -16.13 -18.82 -3.91
CA THR A 83 -15.17 -18.28 -4.89
C THR A 83 -14.97 -16.78 -4.67
N ASP A 84 -16.06 -16.04 -4.41
CA ASP A 84 -16.01 -14.62 -4.07
C ASP A 84 -15.27 -14.38 -2.73
N ASP A 85 -15.60 -15.14 -1.69
CA ASP A 85 -14.95 -15.04 -0.37
C ASP A 85 -13.44 -15.32 -0.48
N ILE A 86 -13.05 -16.34 -1.25
CA ILE A 86 -11.64 -16.70 -1.49
C ILE A 86 -10.93 -15.63 -2.32
N ALA A 87 -11.58 -15.05 -3.32
CA ALA A 87 -11.01 -13.98 -4.13
C ALA A 87 -10.73 -12.73 -3.26
N GLN A 88 -11.69 -12.35 -2.41
CA GLN A 88 -11.50 -11.24 -1.48
C GLN A 88 -10.36 -11.49 -0.49
N ILE A 89 -10.24 -12.73 0.02
CA ILE A 89 -9.13 -13.11 0.90
C ILE A 89 -7.80 -13.08 0.15
N HIS A 90 -7.77 -13.55 -1.10
CA HIS A 90 -6.56 -13.52 -1.91
C HIS A 90 -6.05 -12.09 -2.13
N ASP A 91 -6.92 -11.17 -2.52
CA ASP A 91 -6.56 -9.76 -2.72
C ASP A 91 -6.08 -9.11 -1.41
N ALA A 92 -6.70 -9.49 -0.29
CA ALA A 92 -6.27 -9.01 1.03
C ALA A 92 -4.89 -9.55 1.41
N ILE A 93 -4.57 -10.80 1.11
CA ILE A 93 -3.29 -11.43 1.48
C ILE A 93 -2.17 -11.08 0.50
N GLY A 94 -2.45 -11.07 -0.81
CA GLY A 94 -1.47 -10.80 -1.85
C GLY A 94 -0.95 -9.36 -1.79
N ASP A 95 -1.86 -8.39 -1.90
CA ASP A 95 -1.48 -6.98 -2.01
C ASP A 95 -1.52 -6.26 -0.67
N LYS A 96 -2.63 -6.35 0.07
CA LYS A 96 -2.81 -5.51 1.27
C LYS A 96 -1.87 -5.91 2.40
N LEU A 97 -1.70 -7.21 2.66
CA LEU A 97 -0.76 -7.69 3.68
C LEU A 97 0.69 -7.40 3.29
N ALA A 98 1.08 -7.58 2.02
CA ALA A 98 2.43 -7.29 1.57
C ALA A 98 2.79 -5.80 1.80
N ILE A 99 1.88 -4.90 1.40
CA ILE A 99 2.02 -3.45 1.61
C ILE A 99 2.05 -3.11 3.10
N ALA A 100 1.18 -3.71 3.91
CA ALA A 100 1.16 -3.49 5.35
C ALA A 100 2.51 -3.87 5.97
N ILE A 101 3.00 -5.08 5.70
CA ILE A 101 4.28 -5.58 6.23
C ILE A 101 5.43 -4.68 5.76
N GLN A 102 5.42 -4.24 4.50
CA GLN A 102 6.43 -3.31 3.98
C GLN A 102 6.44 -1.98 4.74
N TYR A 103 5.27 -1.38 4.99
CA TYR A 103 5.19 -0.14 5.77
C TYR A 103 5.57 -0.35 7.24
N PHE A 104 5.19 -1.46 7.85
CA PHE A 104 5.60 -1.79 9.22
C PHE A 104 7.12 -1.96 9.33
N ALA A 105 7.73 -2.73 8.44
CA ALA A 105 9.18 -2.91 8.40
C ALA A 105 9.91 -1.59 8.12
N GLY A 106 9.41 -0.80 7.16
CA GLY A 106 9.94 0.53 6.85
C GLY A 106 9.82 1.51 8.01
N ALA A 107 8.72 1.46 8.77
CA ALA A 107 8.53 2.28 9.96
C ALA A 107 9.54 1.91 11.07
N ILE A 108 9.74 0.61 11.33
CA ILE A 108 10.72 0.14 12.33
C ILE A 108 12.14 0.55 11.92
N PHE A 109 12.49 0.35 10.64
CA PHE A 109 13.80 0.73 10.13
C PHE A 109 14.02 2.24 10.26
N SER A 110 13.05 3.04 9.83
CA SER A 110 13.11 4.50 9.91
C SER A 110 13.25 4.99 11.35
N TRP A 111 12.44 4.45 12.28
CA TRP A 111 12.56 4.77 13.69
C TRP A 111 13.94 4.43 14.23
N THR A 112 14.44 3.23 13.96
CA THR A 112 15.77 2.80 14.44
C THR A 112 16.87 3.75 13.96
N VAL A 113 16.86 4.15 12.69
CA VAL A 113 17.85 5.09 12.13
C VAL A 113 17.73 6.47 12.76
N ILE A 114 16.51 6.98 12.96
CA ILE A 114 16.27 8.28 13.60
C ILE A 114 16.80 8.29 15.03
N PHE A 115 16.54 7.23 15.80
CA PHE A 115 17.02 7.11 17.18
C PHE A 115 18.55 6.96 17.27
N TYR A 116 19.20 6.37 16.26
CA TYR A 116 20.65 6.17 16.26
C TYR A 116 21.45 7.48 16.17
N TYR A 117 21.03 8.43 15.34
CA TYR A 117 21.78 9.69 15.15
C TYR A 117 21.62 10.69 16.30
N GLY A 118 20.48 10.68 16.99
CA GLY A 118 20.21 11.65 18.04
C GLY A 118 18.89 11.38 18.74
N TRP A 119 18.95 10.60 19.82
CA TRP A 119 17.78 10.16 20.56
C TRP A 119 17.00 11.32 21.23
N GLU A 120 17.70 12.37 21.70
CA GLU A 120 17.05 13.52 22.36
C GLU A 120 16.20 14.33 21.39
N LEU A 121 16.76 14.70 20.22
CA LEU A 121 16.06 15.46 19.17
C LEU A 121 14.88 14.66 18.56
N ALA A 122 15.06 13.35 18.39
CA ALA A 122 14.03 12.46 17.88
C ALA A 122 12.78 12.40 18.78
N LEU A 123 12.97 12.30 20.11
CA LEU A 123 11.87 12.24 21.07
C LEU A 123 11.04 13.53 21.07
N PHE A 124 11.68 14.69 21.00
CA PHE A 124 10.96 15.97 20.91
C PHE A 124 10.04 16.03 19.68
N MET A 125 10.55 15.63 18.52
CA MET A 125 9.76 15.62 17.28
C MET A 125 8.61 14.62 17.33
N GLN A 126 8.86 13.44 17.91
CA GLN A 126 7.85 12.38 18.03
C GLN A 126 6.73 12.73 19.02
N ILE A 127 6.97 13.60 20.00
CA ILE A 127 5.94 14.14 20.90
C ILE A 127 5.19 15.31 20.24
N GLY A 128 5.90 16.17 19.50
CA GLY A 128 5.31 17.32 18.83
C GLY A 128 4.28 16.92 17.75
N ALA A 129 4.58 15.91 16.93
CA ALA A 129 3.70 15.46 15.85
C ALA A 129 2.29 15.01 16.29
N PRO A 130 2.11 14.08 17.24
CA PRO A 130 0.79 13.68 17.72
C PRO A 130 0.08 14.82 18.46
N PHE A 131 0.81 15.70 19.17
CA PHE A 131 0.20 16.84 19.85
C PHE A 131 -0.49 17.80 18.87
N LEU A 132 0.17 18.09 17.74
CA LEU A 132 -0.43 18.87 16.66
C LEU A 132 -1.66 18.19 16.07
N ILE A 133 -1.57 16.88 15.76
CA ILE A 133 -2.69 16.11 15.21
C ILE A 133 -3.89 16.14 16.17
N VAL A 134 -3.66 15.94 17.47
CA VAL A 134 -4.71 16.00 18.49
C VAL A 134 -5.34 17.40 18.55
N SER A 135 -4.54 18.47 18.49
CA SER A 135 -5.03 19.85 18.48
C SER A 135 -5.89 20.14 17.24
N PHE A 136 -5.44 19.73 16.04
CA PHE A 136 -6.23 19.87 14.81
C PHE A 136 -7.51 19.05 14.83
N ALA A 137 -7.45 17.80 15.32
CA ALA A 137 -8.62 16.95 15.45
C ALA A 137 -9.62 17.52 16.46
N TRP A 138 -9.14 18.07 17.58
CA TRP A 138 -9.95 18.74 18.59
C TRP A 138 -10.68 19.95 18.01
N MET A 139 -9.96 20.85 17.32
CA MET A 139 -10.57 22.00 16.63
C MET A 139 -11.58 21.56 15.57
N GLY A 140 -11.27 20.52 14.80
CA GLY A 140 -12.17 19.95 13.80
C GLY A 140 -13.46 19.41 14.41
N ASN A 141 -13.37 18.66 15.51
CA ASN A 141 -14.53 18.14 16.24
C ASN A 141 -15.35 19.24 16.90
N LEU A 142 -14.68 20.27 17.44
CA LEU A 142 -15.34 21.43 18.05
C LEU A 142 -16.08 22.28 17.01
N LYS A 143 -15.52 22.41 15.79
CA LYS A 143 -16.17 23.09 14.67
C LYS A 143 -17.36 22.27 14.14
N ARG A 144 -17.24 20.94 14.02
CA ARG A 144 -18.39 20.05 13.69
C ARG A 144 -19.52 20.18 14.72
N ARG A 145 -19.20 20.26 16.01
CA ARG A 145 -20.20 20.45 17.09
C ARG A 145 -20.85 21.84 17.07
N ARG A 146 -20.10 22.91 16.77
CA ARG A 146 -20.66 24.27 16.64
C ARG A 146 -21.51 24.47 15.39
N LEU A 147 -21.17 23.81 14.28
CA LEU A 147 -21.96 23.82 13.05
C LEU A 147 -23.33 23.13 13.20
N ALA A 148 -23.46 22.19 14.15
CA ALA A 148 -24.74 21.56 14.47
C ALA A 148 -25.70 22.47 15.24
N HIS A 149 -25.20 23.57 15.83
CA HIS A 149 -25.98 24.43 16.74
C HIS A 149 -26.05 25.90 16.31
N SER A 150 -25.41 26.29 15.19
CA SER A 150 -25.45 27.66 14.67
C SER A 150 -26.78 27.95 13.94
N PRO A 151 -27.56 28.98 14.35
CA PRO A 151 -28.82 29.34 13.70
C PRO A 151 -28.71 29.98 12.29
N TRP A 152 -27.50 30.23 11.77
CA TRP A 152 -27.29 30.99 10.53
C TRP A 152 -26.59 30.18 9.43
N THR A 153 -27.25 29.12 8.96
CA THR A 153 -26.95 28.46 7.67
C THR A 153 -28.14 28.48 6.71
N LEU A 154 -28.98 29.52 6.82
CA LEU A 154 -29.96 29.92 5.82
C LEU A 154 -29.57 31.32 5.32
N GLU A 155 -29.79 31.59 4.02
CA GLU A 155 -29.32 32.74 3.24
C GLU A 155 -27.94 32.60 2.56
N GLY A 156 -27.85 31.58 1.71
CA GLY A 156 -27.13 31.65 0.44
C GLY A 156 -27.88 30.77 -0.57
N PRO A 157 -28.71 31.34 -1.46
CA PRO A 157 -29.43 30.56 -2.47
C PRO A 157 -28.43 30.11 -3.55
N LEU A 158 -28.53 28.83 -3.95
CA LEU A 158 -27.62 28.03 -4.79
C LEU A 158 -26.47 27.39 -3.96
N CYS A 159 -26.65 26.25 -3.29
CA CYS A 159 -26.75 24.93 -3.92
C CYS A 159 -27.39 23.90 -2.98
N ARG A 160 -28.65 24.11 -2.59
CA ARG A 160 -29.48 23.05 -1.96
C ARG A 160 -30.05 22.12 -3.05
N GLY A 161 -29.14 21.50 -3.81
CA GLY A 161 -29.47 20.69 -4.99
C GLY A 161 -28.61 19.44 -5.19
N TYR A 162 -27.60 19.18 -4.35
CA TYR A 162 -26.83 17.93 -4.42
C TYR A 162 -27.14 17.04 -3.21
N LYS A 163 -28.21 16.26 -3.32
CA LYS A 163 -28.20 14.93 -2.70
C LYS A 163 -27.04 14.17 -3.34
N PHE A 164 -26.04 13.83 -2.53
CA PHE A 164 -25.02 12.87 -2.92
C PHE A 164 -25.73 11.50 -3.08
N LYS A 165 -26.24 11.21 -4.28
CA LYS A 165 -26.43 9.82 -4.70
C LYS A 165 -25.02 9.21 -4.77
N PRO A 166 -24.76 8.03 -4.18
CA PRO A 166 -23.54 7.31 -4.52
C PRO A 166 -23.53 7.11 -6.03
N ALA A 167 -22.43 7.51 -6.68
CA ALA A 167 -22.25 7.30 -8.10
C ALA A 167 -22.34 5.81 -8.41
N ARG A 168 -23.35 5.43 -9.19
CA ARG A 168 -23.32 4.20 -9.98
C ARG A 168 -22.14 4.36 -10.94
N SER A 169 -21.17 3.46 -10.86
CA SER A 169 -20.02 3.40 -11.75
C SER A 169 -20.47 3.53 -13.22
N PRO A 170 -19.87 4.43 -14.02
CA PRO A 170 -20.06 4.40 -15.46
C PRO A 170 -19.52 3.08 -16.00
N ASP A 171 -20.31 2.41 -16.82
CA ASP A 171 -19.89 1.22 -17.56
C ASP A 171 -18.57 1.52 -18.30
N LEU A 172 -17.56 0.67 -18.09
CA LEU A 172 -16.21 0.79 -18.67
C LEU A 172 -16.17 0.82 -20.22
N ASN A 173 -17.31 0.65 -20.91
CA ASN A 173 -17.39 0.59 -22.37
C ASN A 173 -17.30 1.95 -23.09
N VAL A 174 -17.45 3.07 -22.40
CA VAL A 174 -17.33 4.42 -23.03
C VAL A 174 -15.91 4.99 -22.98
N ALA A 175 -15.06 4.54 -22.05
CA ALA A 175 -13.66 4.97 -21.98
C ALA A 175 -12.80 4.34 -23.10
N SER A 176 -13.08 3.09 -23.47
CA SER A 176 -12.44 2.41 -24.61
C SER A 176 -12.86 2.99 -25.96
N ALA A 177 -14.04 3.63 -26.06
CA ALA A 177 -14.53 4.27 -27.28
C ALA A 177 -13.87 5.64 -27.56
N PHE A 178 -13.36 6.33 -26.53
CA PHE A 178 -12.62 7.58 -26.71
C PHE A 178 -11.13 7.35 -26.97
N LEU A 179 -10.52 6.32 -26.36
CA LEU A 179 -9.11 6.00 -26.60
C LEU A 179 -8.86 5.45 -28.01
N SER A 180 -9.85 4.82 -28.66
CA SER A 180 -9.75 4.36 -30.05
C SER A 180 -9.92 5.46 -31.11
N ARG A 181 -10.40 6.65 -30.72
CA ARG A 181 -10.47 7.83 -31.60
C ARG A 181 -9.32 8.83 -31.43
N GLN A 182 -8.58 8.74 -30.32
CA GLN A 182 -7.45 9.62 -30.04
C GLN A 182 -6.12 9.09 -30.61
N TRP A 183 -6.06 7.81 -31.00
CA TRP A 183 -4.91 7.17 -31.64
C TRP A 183 -5.30 6.53 -32.98
N SER A 184 -5.82 7.35 -33.90
CA SER A 184 -5.83 7.10 -35.34
C SER A 184 -5.38 8.36 -36.09
#